data_AF-A0A820FF20-F1
#
_entry.id   AF-A0A820FF20-F1
#
_cell.length_a   1.000
_cell.length_b   1.000
_cell.length_c   1.000
_cell.angle_alpha   90.00
_cell.angle_beta   90.00
_cell.angle_gamma   90.00
#
_symmetry.space_group_name_H-M   'P 1'
#
loop_
_entity.id
_entity.type
_entity.pdbx_description
1 polymer ?
#
loop_
_entity_poly.entity_id
_entity_poly.type
_entity_poly.pdbx_seq_one_letter_code
_entity_poly.pdbx_strand_id
1 'polypeptide(L)' 'ELFDPSIGTWTTTSYMTNVRQFHTASVLSSGKVLVTGGWNGTDAINNAELY' A
#
# COMPACT_ATOMS: atom_id res chain seq x y z
N GLU A 1 2.78 -0.05 6.79
CA GLU A 1 3.61 0.52 7.86
C GLU A 1 4.08 1.89 7.42
N LEU A 2 4.32 2.80 8.38
CA LEU A 2 4.82 4.14 8.14
C LEU A 2 6.18 4.29 8.85
N PHE A 3 7.18 4.74 8.11
CA PHE A 3 8.51 5.01 8.66
C PHE A 3 8.64 6.45 9.13
N ASP A 4 9.05 6.65 10.38
CA ASP A 4 9.45 7.95 10.90
C ASP A 4 11.00 8.05 10.90
N PRO A 5 11.60 8.86 9.99
CA PRO A 5 13.05 9.00 9.92
C PRO A 5 13.66 9.76 11.09
N SER A 6 12.88 10.53 11.87
CA SER A 6 13.40 11.31 13.00
C SER A 6 13.80 10.43 14.20
N ILE A 7 13.12 9.30 14.36
CA ILE A 7 13.35 8.32 15.43
C ILE A 7 13.75 6.95 14.89
N GLY A 8 13.76 6.76 13.57
CA GLY A 8 14.22 5.55 12.90
C GLY A 8 13.30 4.34 13.12
N THR A 9 12.01 4.57 13.37
CA THR A 9 11.06 3.49 13.71
C THR A 9 9.97 3.32 12.67
N TRP A 10 9.52 2.08 12.50
CA TRP A 10 8.32 1.74 11.74
C TRP A 10 7.12 1.65 12.67
N THR A 11 6.01 2.26 12.27
CA THR A 11 4.72 2.13 12.96
C THR A 11 3.74 1.36 12.09
N THR A 12 3.03 0.40 12.68
CA THR A 12 1.96 -0.32 12.00
C THR A 12 0.83 0.65 11.63
N THR A 13 0.44 0.64 10.36
CA THR A 13 -0.68 1.43 9.84
C THR A 13 -1.89 0.53 9.64
N SER A 14 -3.00 1.10 9.15
CA SER A 14 -4.15 0.32 8.68
C SER A 14 -3.72 -0.81 7.75
N TYR A 15 -4.37 -1.97 7.91
CA TYR A 15 -4.19 -3.13 7.04
C TYR A 15 -4.68 -2.82 5.62
N MET A 16 -4.10 -3.52 4.63
CA MET A 16 -4.66 -3.51 3.30
C MET A 16 -6.03 -4.19 3.28
N THR A 17 -6.99 -3.59 2.57
CA THR A 17 -8.35 -4.15 2.49
C THR A 17 -8.37 -5.47 1.72
N ASN A 18 -7.45 -5.63 0.76
CA ASN A 18 -7.25 -6.86 0.02
C ASN A 18 -5.80 -7.33 0.13
N VAL A 19 -5.62 -8.62 0.38
CA VAL A 19 -4.30 -9.27 0.29
C VAL A 19 -3.79 -9.11 -1.13
N ARG A 20 -2.59 -8.56 -1.27
CA ARG A 20 -1.93 -8.35 -2.57
C ARG A 20 -0.41 -8.43 -2.44
N GLN A 21 0.22 -8.99 -3.45
CA GLN A 21 1.66 -8.95 -3.70
C GLN A 21 1.92 -8.49 -5.15
N PHE A 22 3.14 -8.09 -5.48
CA PHE A 22 3.50 -7.57 -6.81
C PHE A 22 2.62 -6.39 -7.29
N HIS A 23 2.11 -5.59 -6.36
CA HIS A 23 1.32 -4.39 -6.66
C HIS A 23 2.23 -3.20 -6.99
N THR A 24 1.65 -2.13 -7.53
CA THR A 24 2.33 -0.83 -7.67
C THR A 24 1.79 0.15 -6.63
N ALA A 25 2.67 0.91 -5.99
CA ALA A 25 2.32 1.97 -5.05
C ALA A 25 2.93 3.30 -5.51
N SER A 26 2.09 4.33 -5.67
CA SER A 26 2.49 5.65 -6.15
C SER A 26 2.01 6.74 -5.20
N VAL A 27 2.90 7.66 -4.84
CA VAL A 27 2.55 8.85 -4.04
C VAL A 27 1.91 9.89 -4.95
N LEU A 28 0.74 10.39 -4.56
CA LEU A 28 0.03 11.45 -5.26
C LEU A 28 0.44 12.82 -4.73
N SER A 29 0.19 13.88 -5.50
CA SER A 29 0.44 15.27 -5.08
C SER A 29 -0.32 15.68 -3.82
N SER A 30 -1.42 14.99 -3.49
CA SER A 30 -2.17 15.17 -2.25
C SER A 30 -1.47 14.60 -1.00
N GLY A 31 -0.35 13.88 -1.16
CA GLY A 31 0.34 13.17 -0.07
C GLY A 31 -0.21 11.77 0.20
N LYS A 32 -1.31 11.38 -0.45
CA LYS A 32 -1.89 10.04 -0.37
C LYS A 32 -1.11 9.02 -1.21
N VAL A 33 -1.22 7.74 -0.86
CA VAL A 33 -0.62 6.62 -1.60
C VAL A 33 -1.70 5.85 -2.34
N LEU A 34 -1.62 5.84 -3.67
CA LEU A 34 -2.45 5.00 -4.52
C LEU A 34 -1.77 3.65 -4.71
N VAL A 35 -2.48 2.58 -4.34
CA VAL A 35 -2.04 1.20 -4.54
C VAL A 35 -2.93 0.54 -5.58
N THR A 36 -2.35 0.03 -6.67
CA THR A 36 -3.12 -0.56 -7.79
C THR A 36 -2.70 -1.99 -8.09
N GLY A 37 -3.69 -2.84 -8.34
CA GLY A 37 -3.51 -4.20 -8.83
C GLY A 37 -2.71 -5.10 -7.89
N GLY A 38 -2.09 -6.12 -8.48
CA GLY A 38 -1.30 -7.13 -7.79
C GLY A 38 -1.87 -8.54 -7.96
N TRP A 39 -1.33 -9.48 -7.19
CA TRP A 39 -1.75 -10.88 -7.11
C TRP A 39 -2.17 -11.20 -5.69
N ASN A 40 -3.34 -11.78 -5.45
CA ASN A 40 -3.82 -12.07 -4.09
C ASN A 40 -3.39 -13.46 -3.57
N GLY A 41 -2.69 -14.24 -4.40
CA GLY A 41 -2.33 -15.63 -4.12
C GLY A 41 -3.00 -16.61 -5.09
N THR A 42 -4.16 -16.26 -5.65
CA THR A 42 -4.90 -17.06 -6.63
C THR A 42 -5.05 -16.38 -7.98
N ASP A 43 -5.28 -15.07 -7.99
CA ASP A 43 -5.66 -14.31 -9.18
C ASP A 43 -4.95 -12.95 -9.23
N ALA A 44 -4.81 -12.43 -10.46
CA ALA A 44 -4.52 -11.03 -10.68
C ALA A 44 -5.76 -10.21 -10.30
N ILE A 45 -5.58 -9.22 -9.43
CA ILE A 45 -6.66 -8.37 -8.96
C ILE A 45 -6.69 -7.04 -9.72
N ASN A 46 -7.88 -6.56 -10.05
CA ASN A 46 -8.11 -5.34 -10.83
C ASN A 46 -8.67 -4.17 -10.00
N ASN A 47 -8.39 -4.15 -8.69
CA ASN A 47 -8.84 -3.09 -7.79
C ASN A 47 -7.69 -2.14 -7.41
N ALA A 48 -8.07 -1.01 -6.82
CA ALA A 48 -7.16 -0.03 -6.26
C ALA A 48 -7.64 0.42 -4.88
N GLU A 49 -6.69 0.82 -4.04
CA GLU A 49 -6.92 1.36 -2.70
C GLU A 49 -6.11 2.65 -2.53
N LEU A 50 -6.66 3.59 -1.77
CA LEU A 50 -6.03 4.89 -1.50
C LEU A 50 -5.82 5.02 0.00
N TYR A 51 -4.58 5.32 0.40
CA TYR A 51 -4.16 5.51 1.78
C TYR A 51 -3.77 6.98 2.02
#